data_AF-A0A2S9FWF8-F1
#
_entry.id   AF-A0A2S9FWF8-F1
#
_cell.length_a   1.000
_cell.length_b   1.000
_cell.length_c   1.000
_cell.angle_alpha   90.00
_cell.angle_beta   90.00
_cell.angle_gamma   90.00
#
_symmetry.space_group_name_H-M   'P 1'
#
loop_
_entity.id
_entity.type
_entity.pdbx_description
1 polymer ?
#
loop_
_entity_poly.entity_id
_entity_poly.type
_entity_poly.pdbx_seq_one_letter_code
_entity_poly.pdbx_strand_id
1 'polypeptide(L)'
;AFGASVAIWEHDPGTCVAAAEAIGALGLPTDVRDAQAVEAALARTENELGAVSILVNNAGGTFKSPLLDTSENGWDALYRSNLRH
;
A
#
# COMPACT_ATOMS: atom_id res chain seq x y z
N ALA A 1 -10.50 19.18 -14.74
CA ALA A 1 -9.70 18.16 -15.44
C ALA A 1 -10.40 16.82 -15.31
N PHE A 2 -10.40 15.99 -16.34
CA PHE A 2 -11.00 14.65 -16.27
C PHE A 2 -10.02 13.69 -15.57
N GLY A 3 -10.48 12.89 -14.60
CA GLY A 3 -9.64 11.92 -13.90
C GLY A 3 -10.12 11.62 -12.48
N ALA A 4 -9.59 10.57 -11.88
CA ALA A 4 -9.79 10.27 -10.47
C ALA A 4 -8.87 11.12 -9.58
N SER A 5 -9.36 11.53 -8.41
CA SER A 5 -8.47 11.97 -7.31
C SER A 5 -7.77 10.74 -6.76
N VAL A 6 -6.45 10.83 -6.55
CA VAL A 6 -5.62 9.66 -6.17
C VAL A 6 -4.99 9.93 -4.81
N ALA A 7 -5.05 8.92 -3.93
CA ALA A 7 -4.18 8.80 -2.78
C ALA A 7 -3.20 7.63 -3.02
N ILE A 8 -1.92 7.87 -2.73
CA ILE A 8 -0.85 6.86 -2.80
C ILE A 8 -0.47 6.49 -1.38
N TRP A 9 -0.67 5.22 -1.03
CA TRP A 9 -0.21 4.65 0.23
C TRP A 9 1.03 3.82 -0.05
N GLU A 10 2.14 4.19 0.58
CA GLU A 10 3.43 3.59 0.33
C GLU A 10 4.27 3.62 1.62
N HIS A 11 5.12 2.61 1.84
CA HIS A 11 5.82 2.43 3.12
C HIS A 11 6.99 3.41 3.32
N ASP A 12 7.77 3.68 2.27
CA ASP A 12 8.92 4.59 2.26
C ASP A 12 8.50 6.06 2.08
N PRO A 13 8.61 6.92 3.12
CA PRO A 13 8.11 8.29 3.04
C PRO A 13 8.70 9.11 1.87
N GLY A 14 9.93 8.81 1.46
CA GLY A 14 10.59 9.52 0.37
C GLY A 14 9.98 9.19 -1.00
N THR A 15 9.82 7.91 -1.31
CA THR A 15 9.21 7.49 -2.58
C THR A 15 7.72 7.81 -2.64
N CYS A 16 7.03 7.76 -1.49
CA CYS A 16 5.63 8.19 -1.36
C CYS A 16 5.43 9.65 -1.78
N VAL A 17 6.24 10.57 -1.23
CA VAL A 17 6.18 12.00 -1.57
C VAL A 17 6.50 12.21 -3.04
N ALA A 18 7.59 11.62 -3.53
CA ALA A 18 8.01 11.79 -4.92
C ALA A 18 6.95 11.31 -5.92
N ALA A 19 6.32 10.16 -5.68
CA ALA A 19 5.27 9.62 -6.53
C ALA A 19 3.99 10.48 -6.50
N ALA A 20 3.61 10.97 -5.32
CA ALA A 20 2.42 11.81 -5.16
C ALA A 20 2.59 13.16 -5.87
N GLU A 21 3.74 13.81 -5.70
CA GLU A 21 4.07 15.10 -6.34
C GLU A 21 4.08 14.97 -7.87
N ALA A 22 4.59 13.86 -8.41
CA ALA A 22 4.68 13.64 -9.85
C ALA A 22 3.32 13.65 -10.58
N ILE A 23 2.22 13.38 -9.87
CA ILE A 23 0.87 13.33 -10.44
C ILE A 23 -0.14 14.26 -9.76
N GLY A 24 0.28 15.04 -8.76
CA GLY A 24 -0.61 15.89 -7.96
C GLY A 24 -1.59 15.09 -7.10
N ALA A 25 -1.14 13.97 -6.52
CA ALA A 25 -1.92 13.10 -5.64
C ALA A 25 -1.66 13.40 -4.15
N LEU A 26 -2.47 12.79 -3.28
CA LEU A 26 -2.24 12.75 -1.83
C LEU A 26 -1.28 11.59 -1.49
N GLY A 27 -0.07 11.91 -1.02
CA GLY A 27 0.87 10.90 -0.53
C GLY A 27 0.69 10.64 0.97
N LEU A 28 0.49 9.37 1.35
CA LEU A 28 0.37 8.93 2.75
C LEU A 28 1.39 7.81 3.03
N PRO A 29 2.46 8.08 3.80
CA PRO A 29 3.34 7.02 4.27
C PRO A 29 2.53 6.03 5.12
N THR A 30 2.42 4.78 4.67
CA THR A 30 1.53 3.76 5.24
C THR A 30 2.14 2.38 5.06
N ASP A 31 2.33 1.67 6.16
CA ASP A 31 2.59 0.24 6.13
C ASP A 31 1.26 -0.52 6.13
N VAL A 32 0.90 -1.10 4.98
CA VAL A 32 -0.37 -1.85 4.85
C VAL A 32 -0.43 -3.13 5.68
N ARG A 33 0.68 -3.54 6.31
CA ARG A 33 0.74 -4.66 7.26
C ARG A 33 0.29 -4.26 8.68
N ASP A 34 0.05 -2.97 8.91
CA ASP A 34 -0.48 -2.43 10.16
C ASP A 34 -1.91 -1.94 9.94
N ALA A 35 -2.88 -2.69 10.47
CA ALA A 35 -4.30 -2.37 10.38
C ALA A 35 -4.64 -0.96 10.90
N GLN A 36 -3.96 -0.45 11.94
CA GLN A 36 -4.23 0.90 12.44
C GLN A 36 -3.73 1.97 11.47
N ALA A 37 -2.58 1.72 10.81
CA ALA A 37 -2.06 2.60 9.78
C ALA A 37 -3.01 2.65 8.56
N VAL A 38 -3.56 1.49 8.16
CA VAL A 38 -4.57 1.39 7.09
C VAL A 38 -5.83 2.19 7.41
N GLU A 39 -6.38 2.03 8.62
CA GLU A 39 -7.57 2.79 9.04
C GLU A 39 -7.31 4.31 9.06
N ALA A 40 -6.14 4.73 9.57
CA ALA A 40 -5.76 6.13 9.57
C ALA A 40 -5.58 6.70 8.16
N ALA A 41 -4.99 5.92 7.24
CA ALA A 41 -4.79 6.32 5.85
C ALA A 41 -6.13 6.40 5.09
N LEU A 42 -7.06 5.48 5.35
CA LEU A 42 -8.42 5.52 4.80
C LEU A 42 -9.15 6.77 5.26
N ALA A 43 -9.19 7.02 6.56
CA ALA A 43 -9.86 8.19 7.13
C ALA A 43 -9.32 9.50 6.54
N ARG A 44 -7.99 9.62 6.38
CA ARG A 44 -7.39 10.79 5.73
C ARG A 44 -7.74 10.89 4.25
N THR A 45 -7.69 9.78 3.53
CA THR A 45 -8.07 9.73 2.11
C THR A 45 -9.51 10.20 1.91
N GLU A 46 -10.45 9.72 2.72
CA GLU A 46 -11.86 10.11 2.64
C GLU A 46 -12.09 11.57 3.04
N ASN A 47 -11.39 12.06 4.05
CA ASN A 47 -11.50 13.45 4.49
C ASN A 47 -10.95 14.43 3.43
N GLU A 48 -9.89 14.07 2.72
CA GLU A 48 -9.21 14.97 1.77
C GLU A 48 -9.76 14.85 0.35
N LEU A 49 -10.15 13.65 -0.09
CA LEU A 49 -10.53 13.37 -1.48
C LEU A 49 -11.99 12.91 -1.65
N GLY A 50 -12.68 12.59 -0.56
CA GLY A 50 -14.03 12.01 -0.57
C GLY A 50 -14.03 10.48 -0.62
N ALA A 51 -15.23 9.90 -0.68
CA ALA A 51 -15.42 8.45 -0.59
C ALA A 51 -14.61 7.67 -1.64
N VAL A 52 -13.94 6.60 -1.20
CA VAL A 52 -13.13 5.72 -2.06
C VAL A 52 -14.05 4.88 -2.94
N SER A 53 -13.87 4.99 -4.26
CA SER A 53 -14.63 4.20 -5.25
C SER A 53 -13.79 3.12 -5.96
N ILE A 54 -12.46 3.23 -5.87
CA ILE A 54 -11.50 2.30 -6.48
C ILE A 54 -10.37 2.05 -5.48
N LEU A 55 -10.07 0.76 -5.24
CA LEU A 55 -8.92 0.33 -4.45
C LEU A 55 -7.97 -0.48 -5.32
N VAL A 56 -6.69 -0.11 -5.33
CA VAL A 56 -5.63 -0.84 -6.03
C VAL A 56 -4.65 -1.39 -5.00
N ASN A 57 -4.80 -2.67 -4.64
CA ASN A 57 -3.88 -3.36 -3.74
C ASN A 57 -2.60 -3.74 -4.51
N ASN A 58 -1.65 -2.80 -4.59
CA ASN A 58 -0.38 -2.98 -5.30
C ASN A 58 0.79 -3.41 -4.40
N ALA A 59 0.78 -3.02 -3.13
CA ALA A 59 1.87 -3.34 -2.21
C ALA A 59 2.08 -4.86 -2.12
N GLY A 60 3.31 -5.30 -2.34
CA GLY A 60 3.64 -6.71 -2.41
C GLY A 60 5.13 -6.94 -2.59
N GLY A 61 5.56 -8.15 -2.27
CA GLY A 61 6.97 -8.54 -2.30
C GLY A 61 7.12 -10.04 -2.47
N THR A 62 8.20 -10.45 -3.15
CA THR A 62 8.52 -11.86 -3.34
C THR A 62 10.02 -12.08 -3.19
N PHE A 63 10.41 -13.34 -3.01
CA PHE A 63 11.78 -13.79 -3.09
C PHE A 63 11.83 -15.09 -3.88
N LYS A 64 12.99 -15.40 -4.46
CA LYS A 64 13.16 -16.61 -5.27
C LYS A 64 13.51 -17.79 -4.37
N SER A 65 12.67 -18.82 -4.40
CA SER A 65 12.94 -20.13 -3.80
C SER A 65 12.17 -21.21 -4.57
N PRO A 66 12.74 -22.41 -4.79
CA PRO A 66 11.95 -23.55 -5.23
C PRO A 66 10.81 -23.84 -4.23
N LEU A 67 9.64 -24.24 -4.74
CA LEU A 67 8.43 -24.41 -3.93
C LEU A 67 8.64 -25.32 -2.70
N LEU A 68 9.35 -26.44 -2.90
CA LEU A 68 9.58 -27.46 -1.88
C LEU A 68 10.69 -27.06 -0.89
N ASP A 69 11.48 -26.03 -1.21
CA ASP A 69 12.60 -25.57 -0.40
C ASP A 69 12.27 -24.29 0.39
N THR A 70 11.09 -23.70 0.17
CA THR A 70 10.62 -22.53 0.91
C THR A 70 10.27 -22.94 2.34
N SER A 71 11.00 -22.39 3.31
CA SER A 71 10.75 -22.59 4.73
C SER A 71 9.40 -22.00 5.17
N GLU A 72 8.88 -22.46 6.31
CA GLU A 72 7.66 -21.93 6.92
C GLU A 72 7.75 -20.41 7.17
N ASN A 73 8.86 -19.93 7.72
CA ASN A 73 9.12 -18.49 7.88
C ASN A 73 9.12 -17.73 6.55
N GLY A 74 9.59 -18.37 5.47
CA GLY A 74 9.55 -17.81 4.13
C GLY A 74 8.11 -17.67 3.61
N TRP A 75 7.29 -18.70 3.83
CA TRP A 75 5.86 -18.64 3.52
C TRP A 75 5.16 -17.55 4.33
N ASP A 76 5.40 -17.47 5.63
CA ASP A 76 4.83 -16.44 6.50
C ASP A 76 5.17 -15.02 6.02
N ALA A 77 6.41 -14.79 5.59
CA ALA A 77 6.81 -13.51 5.04
C ALA A 77 6.02 -13.16 3.76
N LEU A 78 5.83 -14.12 2.85
CA LEU A 78 5.02 -13.93 1.64
C LEU A 78 3.55 -13.64 1.98
N TYR A 79 2.95 -14.41 2.89
CA TYR A 79 1.56 -14.20 3.29
C TYR A 79 1.38 -12.84 3.97
N ARG A 80 2.25 -12.49 4.92
CA ARG A 80 2.18 -11.22 5.63
C ARG A 80 2.33 -10.01 4.72
N SER A 81 3.16 -10.10 3.68
CA SER A 81 3.39 -8.96 2.79
C SER A 81 2.34 -8.80 1.69
N ASN A 82 1.63 -9.87 1.30
CA ASN A 82 0.78 -9.85 0.10
C ASN A 82 -0.69 -10.17 0.35
N LEU A 83 -1.02 -10.88 1.44
CA LEU A 83 -2.33 -11.51 1.63
C LEU A 83 -2.97 -11.26 3.00
N ARG A 84 -2.19 -10.79 3.97
CA ARG A 84 -2.65 -10.55 5.33
C ARG A 84 -3.01 -9.09 5.53
N HIS A 85 -4.06 -8.86 6.32
CA HIS A 85 -4.55 -7.58 6.80
C HIS A 85 -4.02 -7.33 8.21
#